data_AF-A0AAN6TPC7-F1
#
_entry.id   AF-A0AAN6TPC7-F1
#
_cell.length_a   1.000
_cell.length_b   1.000
_cell.length_c   1.000
_cell.angle_alpha   90.00
_cell.angle_beta   90.00
_cell.angle_gamma   90.00
#
_symmetry.space_group_name_H-M   'P 1'
#
loop_
_entity.id
_entity.type
_entity.pdbx_description
1 polymer ?
#
loop_
_entity_poly.entity_id
_entity_poly.type
_entity_poly.pdbx_seq_one_letter_code
_entity_poly.pdbx_strand_id
1 'polypeptide(L)'
;MTTVNEDVKLTGPDNWKAWNERFRSEAATRDLWELINPKSSSVGEFKTAPIKPAIQDYPKRLDRADAPPARSTRAGSATSSNTVGESQALTLGPPVEEIDRRNPPRNTSEMTALGRDAYKTDLSEYHFEWRLYEAERQNLNRLTAWMRQTIAPQLYDTTCKADRTIDQWYAALKERAGSDDREELQRAMTRYNAAIIPLTRRPKDMLNWLANWETALLGAQEVNLPGSSGSQLWWLQFESAVKGAGYESWCESYYISNQEAIDNDKLTLRKLSKDFSNRIHKDTNNRPG
;
A
#
# COMPACT_ATOMS: atom_id res chain seq x y z
N MET A 1 18.95 16.80 2.59
CA MET A 1 17.89 17.57 1.90
C MET A 1 16.59 17.15 2.52
N THR A 2 16.10 17.96 3.46
CA THR A 2 14.88 17.71 4.24
C THR A 2 13.71 18.09 3.36
N THR A 3 12.97 17.10 2.85
CA THR A 3 11.71 17.35 2.14
C THR A 3 10.74 17.98 3.12
N VAL A 4 10.30 19.20 2.81
CA VAL A 4 9.23 19.89 3.52
C VAL A 4 7.98 19.01 3.44
N ASN A 5 7.58 18.44 4.57
CA ASN A 5 6.32 17.72 4.73
C ASN A 5 5.22 18.80 4.71
N GLU A 6 4.68 19.12 3.54
CA GLU A 6 3.34 19.74 3.52
C GLU A 6 2.38 18.69 4.07
N ASP A 7 1.94 18.88 5.31
CA ASP A 7 0.94 18.03 5.96
C ASP A 7 -0.37 18.12 5.16
N VAL A 8 -0.54 17.20 4.21
CA VAL A 8 -1.77 17.09 3.43
C VAL A 8 -2.90 16.73 4.39
N LYS A 9 -3.80 17.68 4.63
CA LYS A 9 -4.94 17.52 5.53
C LYS A 9 -6.21 17.22 4.74
N LEU A 10 -6.91 16.14 5.08
CA LEU A 10 -8.21 15.79 4.54
C LEU A 10 -9.31 16.55 5.28
N THR A 11 -9.97 17.47 4.58
CA THR A 11 -11.13 18.22 5.10
C THR A 11 -12.40 17.94 4.29
N GLY A 12 -12.28 17.41 3.07
CA GLY A 12 -13.41 17.13 2.17
C GLY A 12 -12.98 16.73 0.76
N PRO A 13 -13.86 16.85 -0.24
CA PRO A 13 -13.59 16.43 -1.62
C PRO A 13 -12.45 17.16 -2.34
N ASP A 14 -12.16 18.39 -1.96
CA ASP A 14 -11.15 19.21 -2.63
C ASP A 14 -9.72 18.69 -2.41
N ASN A 15 -9.43 18.13 -1.24
CA ASN A 15 -8.13 17.59 -0.87
C ASN A 15 -8.07 16.06 -0.86
N TRP A 16 -9.15 15.38 -1.25
CA TRP A 16 -9.20 13.93 -1.31
C TRP A 16 -8.13 13.32 -2.19
N LYS A 17 -7.94 13.81 -3.43
CA LYS A 17 -6.98 13.22 -4.38
C LYS A 17 -5.56 13.21 -3.80
N ALA A 18 -5.07 14.38 -3.39
CA ALA A 18 -3.75 14.53 -2.79
C ALA A 18 -3.60 13.70 -1.50
N TRP A 19 -4.62 13.70 -0.63
CA TRP A 19 -4.58 12.92 0.60
C TRP A 19 -4.59 11.41 0.33
N ASN A 20 -5.42 10.95 -0.60
CA ASN A 20 -5.56 9.55 -0.98
C ASN A 20 -4.28 9.00 -1.62
N GLU A 21 -3.59 9.79 -2.44
CA GLU A 21 -2.28 9.43 -2.98
C GLU A 21 -1.24 9.24 -1.86
N ARG A 22 -1.21 10.16 -0.89
CA ARG A 22 -0.33 10.04 0.28
C ARG A 22 -0.70 8.84 1.14
N PHE A 23 -1.98 8.63 1.42
CA PHE A 23 -2.46 7.48 2.18
C PHE A 23 -2.07 6.16 1.50
N ARG A 24 -2.24 6.05 0.18
CA ARG A 24 -1.81 4.88 -0.60
C ARG A 24 -0.31 4.64 -0.47
N SER A 25 0.50 5.68 -0.57
CA SER A 25 1.96 5.58 -0.40
C SER A 25 2.35 5.14 1.02
N GLU A 26 1.75 5.72 2.06
CA GLU A 26 1.98 5.35 3.45
C GLU A 26 1.51 3.91 3.76
N ALA A 27 0.39 3.47 3.17
CA ALA A 27 -0.10 2.10 3.32
C ALA A 27 0.78 1.10 2.56
N ALA A 28 1.20 1.42 1.33
CA ALA A 28 2.04 0.55 0.51
C ALA A 28 3.43 0.36 1.12
N THR A 29 4.05 1.43 1.65
CA THR A 29 5.35 1.35 2.34
C THR A 29 5.33 0.51 3.62
N ARG A 30 4.14 0.17 4.12
CA ARG A 30 3.92 -0.66 5.31
C ARG A 30 3.32 -2.03 4.97
N ASP A 31 3.25 -2.37 3.68
CA ASP A 31 2.64 -3.59 3.16
C ASP A 31 1.15 -3.78 3.56
N LEU A 32 0.44 -2.68 3.78
CA LEU A 32 -0.97 -2.69 4.20
C LEU A 32 -1.96 -2.37 3.07
N TRP A 33 -1.49 -1.84 1.94
CA TRP A 33 -2.40 -1.35 0.89
C TRP A 33 -3.30 -2.45 0.32
N GLU A 34 -2.80 -3.67 0.12
CA GLU A 34 -3.61 -4.78 -0.37
C GLU A 34 -4.73 -5.17 0.61
N LEU A 35 -4.52 -5.02 1.91
CA LEU A 35 -5.54 -5.29 2.94
C LEU A 35 -6.58 -4.17 3.05
N ILE A 36 -6.32 -3.00 2.48
CA ILE A 36 -7.13 -1.78 2.61
C ILE A 36 -7.87 -1.44 1.32
N ASN A 37 -7.25 -1.69 0.18
CA ASN A 37 -7.74 -1.31 -1.14
C ASN A 37 -9.08 -1.99 -1.44
N PRO A 38 -10.21 -1.26 -1.56
CA PRO A 38 -11.54 -1.86 -1.76
C PRO A 38 -11.69 -2.74 -3.00
N LYS A 39 -10.71 -2.71 -3.92
CA LYS A 39 -10.66 -3.54 -5.13
C LYS A 39 -9.79 -4.79 -4.99
N SER A 40 -9.08 -4.96 -3.87
CA SER A 40 -8.21 -6.11 -3.63
C SER A 40 -9.02 -7.29 -3.08
N SER A 41 -8.55 -8.50 -3.34
CA SER A 41 -9.16 -9.74 -2.85
C SER A 41 -8.92 -9.96 -1.36
N SER A 42 -7.86 -9.40 -0.80
CA SER A 42 -7.48 -9.58 0.62
C SER A 42 -7.97 -8.45 1.54
N VAL A 43 -8.98 -7.70 1.11
CA VAL A 43 -9.53 -6.59 1.92
C VAL A 43 -10.01 -7.09 3.28
N GLY A 44 -9.53 -6.45 4.34
CA GLY A 44 -9.95 -6.76 5.70
C GLY A 44 -9.34 -8.04 6.28
N GLU A 45 -8.49 -8.76 5.54
CA GLU A 45 -7.83 -9.99 5.97
C GLU A 45 -6.60 -9.71 6.87
N PHE A 46 -6.80 -8.95 7.95
CA PHE A 46 -5.74 -8.67 8.92
C PHE A 46 -5.40 -9.92 9.75
N LYS A 47 -4.13 -10.03 10.14
CA LYS A 47 -3.65 -11.10 11.01
C LYS A 47 -4.35 -11.04 12.36
N THR A 48 -4.75 -12.21 12.84
CA THR A 48 -5.28 -12.40 14.18
C THR A 48 -4.18 -12.87 15.12
N ALA A 49 -4.35 -12.67 16.42
CA ALA A 49 -3.37 -13.12 17.41
C ALA A 49 -3.29 -14.66 17.35
N PRO A 50 -2.11 -15.24 17.09
CA PRO A 50 -1.97 -16.69 16.99
C PRO A 50 -2.18 -17.33 18.38
N ILE A 51 -2.63 -18.58 18.38
CA ILE A 51 -2.93 -19.32 19.60
C ILE A 51 -1.69 -20.13 19.99
N LYS A 52 -1.24 -19.99 21.23
CA LYS A 52 -0.11 -20.75 21.74
C LYS A 52 -0.49 -22.24 21.84
N PRO A 53 0.34 -23.18 21.33
CA PRO A 53 0.08 -24.61 21.47
C PRO A 53 0.05 -25.01 22.95
N ALA A 54 -0.97 -25.77 23.35
CA ALA A 54 -1.11 -26.23 24.72
C ALA A 54 -0.40 -27.57 24.91
N ILE A 55 0.35 -27.70 26.01
CA ILE A 55 1.06 -28.95 26.36
C ILE A 55 0.11 -30.16 26.37
N GLN A 56 -1.15 -29.94 26.75
CA GLN A 56 -2.16 -30.97 26.91
C GLN A 56 -2.61 -31.61 25.58
N ASP A 57 -2.35 -30.96 24.44
CA ASP A 57 -2.78 -31.41 23.12
C ASP A 57 -1.85 -32.50 22.53
N TYR A 58 -0.73 -32.78 23.21
CA TYR A 58 0.31 -33.70 22.74
C TYR A 58 0.29 -35.03 23.52
N PRO A 59 0.68 -36.15 22.88
CA PRO A 59 0.60 -37.46 23.49
C PRO A 59 1.56 -37.59 24.69
N LYS A 60 1.02 -38.04 25.83
CA LYS A 60 1.79 -38.40 27.02
C LYS A 60 2.46 -39.77 26.83
N ARG A 61 3.71 -39.90 27.28
CA ARG A 61 4.43 -41.17 27.35
C ARG A 61 3.93 -42.00 28.51
N LEU A 62 3.65 -43.28 28.26
CA LEU A 62 3.34 -44.24 29.30
C LEU A 62 4.61 -44.62 30.06
N ASP A 63 4.61 -44.39 31.37
CA ASP A 63 5.71 -44.84 32.21
C ASP A 63 5.71 -46.37 32.30
N ARG A 64 6.88 -46.99 32.12
CA ARG A 64 7.03 -48.45 32.08
C ARG A 64 6.57 -49.16 33.37
N ALA A 65 6.51 -48.43 34.48
CA ALA A 65 5.97 -48.90 35.76
C ALA A 65 4.43 -49.04 35.76
N ASP A 66 3.75 -48.28 34.91
CA ASP A 66 2.28 -48.24 34.78
C ASP A 66 1.77 -49.00 33.54
N ALA A 67 2.68 -49.61 32.77
CA ALA A 67 2.36 -50.45 31.64
C ALA A 67 1.53 -51.68 32.12
N PRO A 68 0.41 -52.00 31.47
CA PRO A 68 -0.34 -53.21 31.81
C PRO A 68 0.59 -54.44 31.70
N PRO A 69 0.46 -55.44 32.58
CA PRO A 69 1.31 -56.63 32.52
C PRO A 69 1.17 -57.23 31.13
N ALA A 70 2.31 -57.33 30.43
CA ALA A 70 2.37 -57.92 29.11
C ALA A 70 1.66 -59.28 29.16
N ARG A 71 0.58 -59.41 28.39
CA ARG A 71 -0.19 -60.64 28.31
C ARG A 71 0.73 -61.66 27.62
N SER A 72 1.39 -62.49 28.43
CA SER A 72 2.27 -63.57 27.98
C SER A 72 1.46 -64.52 27.10
N THR A 73 1.53 -64.34 25.79
CA THR A 73 1.15 -65.39 24.84
C THR A 73 2.21 -66.47 24.91
N ARG A 74 1.98 -67.45 25.79
CA ARG A 74 2.67 -68.75 25.75
C ARG A 74 2.39 -69.39 24.39
N ALA A 75 3.35 -69.31 23.47
CA ALA A 75 3.45 -70.26 22.37
C ALA A 75 4.28 -71.46 22.88
N GLY A 76 3.66 -72.64 22.85
CA GLY A 76 4.21 -73.88 23.39
C GLY A 76 5.46 -74.38 22.64
N SER A 77 6.28 -75.11 23.39
CA SER A 77 7.50 -75.78 22.94
C SER A 77 7.27 -76.86 21.88
N ALA A 78 8.23 -76.99 20.94
CA ALA A 78 8.66 -78.27 20.39
C ALA A 78 10.11 -78.17 19.80
N THR A 79 11.06 -78.64 20.60
CA THR A 79 12.13 -79.62 20.29
C THR A 79 12.99 -79.50 19.01
N SER A 80 14.27 -79.14 19.24
CA SER A 80 15.53 -79.71 18.70
C SER A 80 15.92 -79.60 17.21
N SER A 81 17.02 -78.90 16.92
CA SER A 81 18.32 -79.51 16.53
C SER A 81 19.39 -78.44 16.28
N ASN A 82 20.64 -78.79 16.59
CA ASN A 82 21.85 -77.96 16.44
C ASN A 82 22.16 -77.65 14.96
N THR A 83 22.40 -76.38 14.63
CA THR A 83 23.46 -75.95 13.69
C THR A 83 23.90 -74.51 13.99
N VAL A 84 25.19 -74.29 13.81
CA VAL A 84 25.96 -73.08 14.13
C VAL A 84 25.81 -72.07 12.99
N GLY A 85 25.65 -70.79 13.33
CA GLY A 85 26.02 -69.69 12.42
C GLY A 85 24.96 -68.61 12.21
N GLU A 86 25.46 -67.37 12.23
CA GLU A 86 24.84 -66.15 11.71
C GLU A 86 23.97 -65.33 12.67
N SER A 87 24.68 -64.46 13.39
CA SER A 87 24.16 -63.32 14.14
C SER A 87 23.44 -62.34 13.22
N GLN A 88 22.17 -62.58 12.94
CA GLN A 88 21.27 -61.54 12.44
C GLN A 88 20.97 -60.59 13.59
N ALA A 89 21.70 -59.48 13.64
CA ALA A 89 21.28 -58.30 14.38
C ALA A 89 19.93 -57.84 13.80
N LEU A 90 18.84 -58.19 14.49
CA LEU A 90 17.54 -57.57 14.28
C LEU A 90 17.72 -56.07 14.51
N THR A 91 17.67 -55.28 13.45
CA THR A 91 17.52 -53.83 13.50
C THR A 91 16.20 -53.53 14.20
N LEU A 92 16.23 -53.42 15.52
CA LEU A 92 15.14 -52.86 16.32
C LEU A 92 14.95 -51.43 15.82
N GLY A 93 13.84 -51.19 15.12
CA GLY A 93 13.35 -49.83 14.90
C GLY A 93 13.23 -49.08 16.24
N PRO A 94 13.18 -47.74 16.22
CA PRO A 94 13.07 -46.96 17.44
C PRO A 94 11.92 -47.51 18.31
N PRO A 95 12.12 -47.62 19.65
CA PRO A 95 11.08 -48.15 20.51
C PRO A 95 9.82 -47.31 20.33
N VAL A 96 8.73 -47.94 19.90
CA VAL A 96 7.42 -47.30 19.81
C VAL A 96 7.01 -46.98 21.24
N GLU A 97 7.17 -45.73 21.66
CA GLU A 97 6.72 -45.27 22.97
C GLU A 97 5.20 -45.43 23.06
N GLU A 98 4.72 -46.17 24.05
CA GLU A 98 3.29 -46.33 24.30
C GLU A 98 2.69 -45.01 24.80
N ILE A 99 1.50 -44.67 24.31
CA ILE A 99 0.80 -43.44 24.66
C ILE A 99 -0.08 -43.68 25.89
N ASP A 100 0.14 -42.91 26.96
CA ASP A 100 -0.77 -42.86 28.10
C ASP A 100 -2.02 -42.05 27.74
N ARG A 101 -3.17 -42.73 27.66
CA ARG A 101 -4.47 -42.11 27.34
C ARG A 101 -5.27 -41.71 28.59
N ARG A 102 -4.77 -41.98 29.80
CA ARG A 102 -5.52 -41.74 31.04
C ARG A 102 -5.50 -40.27 31.43
N ASN A 103 -4.39 -39.58 31.18
CA ASN A 103 -4.20 -38.16 31.50
C ASN A 103 -3.33 -37.46 30.44
N PRO A 104 -3.58 -36.17 30.13
CA PRO A 104 -2.69 -35.38 29.30
C PRO A 104 -1.35 -35.10 30.01
N PRO A 105 -0.27 -34.82 29.27
CA PRO A 105 1.02 -34.47 29.87
C PRO A 105 0.93 -33.10 30.55
N ARG A 106 1.62 -32.93 31.69
CA ARG A 106 1.69 -31.66 32.43
C ARG A 106 2.88 -30.80 32.04
N ASN A 107 3.89 -31.42 31.48
CA ASN A 107 5.14 -30.78 31.05
C ASN A 107 5.67 -31.51 29.81
N THR A 108 6.69 -30.93 29.18
CA THR A 108 7.28 -31.50 27.97
C THR A 108 8.01 -32.82 28.22
N SER A 109 8.52 -33.08 29.43
CA SER A 109 9.20 -34.35 29.75
C SER A 109 8.26 -35.55 29.84
N GLU A 110 6.97 -35.32 30.08
CA GLU A 110 5.92 -36.34 30.11
C GLU A 110 5.40 -36.70 28.71
N MET A 111 5.74 -35.93 27.67
CA MET A 111 5.32 -36.21 26.30
C MET A 111 6.15 -37.34 25.67
N THR A 112 5.58 -38.02 24.68
CA THR A 112 6.37 -38.92 23.82
C THR A 112 7.44 -38.15 23.04
N ALA A 113 8.47 -38.82 22.53
CA ALA A 113 9.49 -38.20 21.67
C ALA A 113 8.85 -37.50 20.46
N LEU A 114 7.91 -38.16 19.78
CA LEU A 114 7.16 -37.59 18.67
C LEU A 114 6.30 -36.39 19.11
N GLY A 115 5.63 -36.50 20.26
CA GLY A 115 4.82 -35.40 20.82
C GLY A 115 5.65 -34.17 21.19
N ARG A 116 6.86 -34.37 21.73
CA ARG A 116 7.80 -33.27 22.03
C ARG A 116 8.27 -32.57 20.76
N ASP A 117 8.56 -33.32 19.71
CA ASP A 117 9.05 -32.74 18.45
C ASP A 117 7.92 -32.02 17.69
N ALA A 118 6.69 -32.54 17.72
CA ALA A 118 5.50 -31.83 17.24
C ALA A 118 5.29 -30.53 18.02
N TYR A 119 5.29 -30.57 19.36
CA TYR A 119 5.13 -29.37 20.20
C TYR A 119 6.20 -28.31 19.92
N LYS A 120 7.47 -28.70 19.75
CA LYS A 120 8.54 -27.76 19.38
C LYS A 120 8.31 -27.12 18.01
N THR A 121 7.80 -27.89 17.05
CA THR A 121 7.50 -27.41 15.69
C THR A 121 6.37 -26.39 15.74
N ASP A 122 5.25 -26.73 16.38
CA ASP A 122 4.08 -25.84 16.52
C ASP A 122 4.42 -24.60 17.33
N LEU A 123 5.28 -24.73 18.36
CA LEU A 123 5.75 -23.58 19.14
C LEU A 123 6.63 -22.65 18.30
N SER A 124 7.42 -23.21 17.37
CA SER A 124 8.24 -22.42 16.45
C SER A 124 7.39 -21.68 15.42
N GLU A 125 6.36 -22.34 14.87
CA GLU A 125 5.37 -21.74 13.98
C GLU A 125 4.59 -20.63 14.69
N TYR A 126 4.11 -20.88 15.92
CA TYR A 126 3.48 -19.85 16.76
C TYR A 126 4.37 -18.62 16.94
N HIS A 127 5.66 -18.80 17.25
CA HIS A 127 6.57 -17.67 17.40
C HIS A 127 6.81 -16.90 16.10
N PHE A 128 6.80 -17.60 14.96
CA PHE A 128 6.89 -16.97 13.64
C PHE A 128 5.64 -16.15 13.34
N GLU A 129 4.45 -16.75 13.45
CA GLU A 129 3.17 -16.05 13.24
C GLU A 129 2.98 -14.89 14.22
N TRP A 130 3.42 -15.03 15.47
CA TRP A 130 3.37 -13.95 16.46
C TRP A 130 4.19 -12.74 16.02
N ARG A 131 5.38 -12.96 15.44
CA ARG A 131 6.22 -11.87 14.91
C ARG A 131 5.55 -11.17 13.73
N LEU A 132 4.92 -11.93 12.84
CA LEU A 132 4.19 -11.35 11.70
C LEU A 132 2.99 -10.54 12.17
N TYR A 133 2.19 -11.09 13.10
CA TYR A 133 1.07 -10.39 13.72
C TYR A 133 1.51 -9.09 14.39
N GLU A 134 2.56 -9.13 15.21
CA GLU A 134 3.08 -7.96 15.92
C GLU A 134 3.60 -6.88 14.94
N ALA A 135 4.31 -7.29 13.88
CA ALA A 135 4.79 -6.38 12.84
C ALA A 135 3.62 -5.69 12.12
N GLU A 136 2.59 -6.44 11.72
CA GLU A 136 1.39 -5.88 11.11
C GLU A 136 0.68 -4.93 12.07
N ARG A 137 0.55 -5.29 13.35
CA ARG A 137 -0.09 -4.45 14.37
C ARG A 137 0.66 -3.12 14.57
N GLN A 138 1.99 -3.15 14.56
CA GLN A 138 2.81 -1.94 14.63
C GLN A 138 2.62 -1.05 13.40
N ASN A 139 2.56 -1.65 12.21
CA ASN A 139 2.29 -0.92 10.97
C ASN A 139 0.90 -0.28 10.97
N LEU A 140 -0.13 -1.02 11.41
CA LEU A 140 -1.49 -0.52 11.56
C LEU A 140 -1.58 0.64 12.55
N ASN A 141 -0.91 0.54 13.70
CA ASN A 141 -0.86 1.61 14.70
C ASN A 141 -0.20 2.88 14.14
N ARG A 142 0.90 2.73 13.38
CA ARG A 142 1.57 3.86 12.72
C ARG A 142 0.70 4.52 11.67
N LEU A 143 0.04 3.72 10.81
CA LEU A 143 -0.86 4.25 9.78
C LEU A 143 -2.09 4.94 10.42
N THR A 144 -2.63 4.37 11.49
CA THR A 144 -3.72 4.95 12.28
C THR A 144 -3.32 6.29 12.91
N ALA A 145 -2.12 6.37 13.49
CA ALA A 145 -1.60 7.61 14.05
C ALA A 145 -1.44 8.70 12.98
N TRP A 146 -0.94 8.31 11.80
CA TRP A 146 -0.84 9.21 10.65
C TRP A 146 -2.23 9.70 10.20
N MET A 147 -3.20 8.81 10.04
CA MET A 147 -4.58 9.17 9.67
C MET A 147 -5.19 10.16 10.68
N ARG A 148 -4.98 9.95 11.98
CA ARG A 148 -5.49 10.84 13.03
C ARG A 148 -4.91 12.26 12.94
N GLN A 149 -3.69 12.41 12.43
CA GLN A 149 -3.03 13.70 12.25
C GLN A 149 -3.48 14.40 10.96
N THR A 150 -3.71 13.62 9.89
CA THR A 150 -3.99 14.16 8.56
C THR A 150 -5.48 14.30 8.26
N ILE A 151 -6.39 13.73 9.05
CA ILE A 151 -7.84 13.88 8.86
C ILE A 151 -8.38 14.98 9.78
N ALA A 152 -9.25 15.85 9.25
CA ALA A 152 -9.91 16.86 10.06
C ALA A 152 -10.81 16.24 11.15
N PRO A 153 -10.85 16.80 12.37
CA PRO A 153 -11.56 16.19 13.51
C PRO A 153 -13.01 15.81 13.20
N GLN A 154 -13.77 16.72 12.58
CA GLN A 154 -15.17 16.47 12.25
C GLN A 154 -15.39 15.29 11.29
N LEU A 155 -14.43 15.04 10.39
CA LEU A 155 -14.50 13.92 9.47
C LEU A 155 -14.12 12.64 10.21
N TYR A 156 -13.00 12.67 10.94
CA TYR A 156 -12.50 11.57 11.75
C TYR A 156 -13.56 11.01 12.72
N ASP A 157 -14.22 11.88 13.49
CA ASP A 157 -15.21 11.48 14.50
C ASP A 157 -16.42 10.75 13.91
N THR A 158 -16.71 11.01 12.64
CA THR A 158 -17.88 10.44 11.96
C THR A 158 -17.56 9.19 11.15
N THR A 159 -16.33 9.06 10.63
CA THR A 159 -15.93 7.94 9.75
C THR A 159 -15.08 6.89 10.45
N CYS A 160 -14.21 7.29 11.39
CA CYS A 160 -13.19 6.43 12.02
C CYS A 160 -13.65 5.93 13.39
N LYS A 161 -14.64 5.03 13.41
CA LYS A 161 -15.19 4.45 14.65
C LYS A 161 -14.29 3.34 15.20
N ALA A 162 -14.17 3.26 16.53
CA ALA A 162 -13.24 2.34 17.20
C ALA A 162 -13.54 0.84 17.00
N ASP A 163 -14.78 0.51 16.66
CA ASP A 163 -15.25 -0.84 16.32
C ASP A 163 -14.92 -1.27 14.88
N ARG A 164 -14.45 -0.32 14.05
CA ARG A 164 -14.15 -0.55 12.63
C ARG A 164 -12.66 -0.71 12.38
N THR A 165 -12.35 -1.49 11.36
CA THR A 165 -11.00 -1.70 10.85
C THR A 165 -10.56 -0.56 9.91
N ILE A 166 -9.26 -0.49 9.60
CA ILE A 166 -8.69 0.64 8.86
C ILE A 166 -9.14 0.68 7.38
N ASP A 167 -9.45 -0.47 6.78
CA ASP A 167 -10.08 -0.61 5.46
C ASP A 167 -11.49 0.00 5.47
N GLN A 168 -12.28 -0.27 6.52
CA GLN A 168 -13.61 0.30 6.69
C GLN A 168 -13.56 1.81 6.94
N TRP A 169 -12.55 2.29 7.68
CA TRP A 169 -12.30 3.72 7.84
C TRP A 169 -12.00 4.37 6.48
N TYR A 170 -11.11 3.77 5.70
CA TYR A 170 -10.78 4.25 4.36
C TYR A 170 -12.00 4.27 3.44
N ALA A 171 -12.81 3.21 3.43
CA ALA A 171 -14.04 3.15 2.65
C ALA A 171 -15.03 4.27 3.03
N ALA A 172 -15.25 4.50 4.33
CA ALA A 172 -16.14 5.57 4.80
C ALA A 172 -15.60 6.98 4.48
N LEU A 173 -14.28 7.17 4.56
CA LEU A 173 -13.63 8.42 4.16
C LEU A 173 -13.78 8.65 2.65
N LYS A 174 -13.62 7.60 1.84
CA LYS A 174 -13.85 7.66 0.40
C LYS A 174 -15.30 7.94 0.06
N GLU A 175 -16.26 7.38 0.79
CA GLU A 175 -17.67 7.68 0.56
C GLU A 175 -18.00 9.14 0.85
N ARG A 176 -17.45 9.71 1.92
CA ARG A 176 -17.83 11.03 2.41
C ARG A 176 -16.99 12.18 1.83
N ALA A 177 -15.71 11.93 1.61
CA ALA A 177 -14.76 12.90 1.09
C ALA A 177 -14.23 12.51 -0.28
N GLY A 178 -14.52 11.31 -0.80
CA GLY A 178 -14.09 10.95 -2.14
C GLY A 178 -14.73 11.84 -3.20
N SER A 179 -13.91 12.22 -4.17
CA SER A 179 -14.38 12.75 -5.45
C SER A 179 -14.87 11.57 -6.29
N ASP A 180 -16.05 11.68 -6.90
CA ASP A 180 -16.42 10.82 -8.02
C ASP A 180 -15.55 11.16 -9.25
N ASP A 181 -15.25 10.17 -10.10
CA ASP A 181 -14.48 10.33 -11.34
C ASP A 181 -15.14 11.42 -12.22
N ARG A 182 -16.47 11.49 -12.22
CA ARG A 182 -17.24 12.55 -12.90
C ARG A 182 -16.99 13.95 -12.31
N GLU A 183 -16.91 14.05 -10.99
CA GLU A 183 -16.62 15.33 -10.33
C GLU A 183 -15.17 15.76 -10.56
N GLU A 184 -14.23 14.81 -10.58
CA GLU A 184 -12.84 15.08 -10.91
C GLU A 184 -12.71 15.58 -12.35
N LEU A 185 -13.40 14.94 -13.30
CA LEU A 185 -13.48 15.41 -14.68
C LEU A 185 -14.07 16.83 -14.75
N GLN A 186 -15.19 17.08 -14.07
CA GLN A 186 -15.82 18.41 -14.07
C GLN A 186 -14.92 19.48 -13.45
N ARG A 187 -14.19 19.15 -12.38
CA ARG A 187 -13.21 20.06 -11.76
C ARG A 187 -12.03 20.33 -12.68
N ALA A 188 -11.47 19.31 -13.33
CA ALA A 188 -10.40 19.45 -14.31
C ALA A 188 -10.85 20.31 -15.50
N MET A 189 -12.04 20.05 -16.06
CA MET A 189 -12.66 20.87 -17.11
C MET A 189 -12.80 22.32 -16.69
N THR A 190 -13.31 22.58 -15.48
CA THR A 190 -13.51 23.95 -14.98
C THR A 190 -12.19 24.69 -14.84
N ARG A 191 -11.16 24.05 -14.26
CA ARG A 191 -9.83 24.65 -14.10
C ARG A 191 -9.15 24.90 -15.46
N TYR A 192 -9.22 23.92 -16.36
CA TYR A 192 -8.64 24.04 -17.70
C TYR A 192 -9.31 25.13 -18.53
N ASN A 193 -10.65 25.12 -18.58
CA ASN A 193 -11.42 26.13 -19.30
C ASN A 193 -11.16 27.54 -18.76
N ALA A 194 -10.99 27.70 -17.44
CA ALA A 194 -10.60 28.98 -16.84
C ALA A 194 -9.18 29.41 -17.21
N ALA A 195 -8.24 28.47 -17.33
CA ALA A 195 -6.85 28.74 -17.65
C ALA A 195 -6.63 29.15 -19.11
N ILE A 196 -7.44 28.64 -20.05
CA ILE A 196 -7.35 28.96 -21.48
C ILE A 196 -8.12 30.23 -21.89
N ILE A 197 -8.79 30.91 -20.95
CA ILE A 197 -9.49 32.17 -21.25
C ILE A 197 -8.46 33.19 -21.75
N PRO A 198 -8.67 33.81 -22.95
CA PRO A 198 -7.83 34.88 -23.45
C PRO A 198 -7.62 36.00 -22.43
N LEU A 199 -6.36 36.27 -22.11
CA LEU A 199 -6.00 37.40 -21.26
C LEU A 199 -6.26 38.69 -22.03
N THR A 200 -7.14 39.54 -21.52
CA THR A 200 -7.42 40.85 -22.11
C THR A 200 -6.39 41.91 -21.71
N ARG A 201 -5.63 41.65 -20.63
CA ARG A 201 -4.56 42.49 -20.10
C ARG A 201 -3.52 41.62 -19.41
N ARG A 202 -2.27 42.10 -19.34
CA ARG A 202 -1.20 41.41 -18.62
C ARG A 202 -1.50 41.31 -17.11
N PRO A 203 -1.57 40.11 -16.51
CA PRO A 203 -1.64 39.91 -15.07
C PRO A 203 -0.48 40.58 -14.32
N LYS A 204 -0.72 40.99 -13.07
CA LYS A 204 0.33 41.54 -12.19
C LYS A 204 1.45 40.53 -11.96
N ASP A 205 1.08 39.26 -11.78
CA ASP A 205 2.01 38.14 -11.64
C ASP A 205 1.82 37.16 -12.80
N MET A 206 2.60 37.37 -13.85
CA MET A 206 2.57 36.56 -15.06
C MET A 206 3.18 35.16 -14.84
N LEU A 207 4.12 35.01 -13.90
CA LEU A 207 4.75 33.72 -13.60
C LEU A 207 3.78 32.81 -12.85
N ASN A 208 3.05 33.36 -11.88
CA ASN A 208 2.00 32.62 -11.20
C ASN A 208 0.86 32.22 -12.16
N TRP A 209 0.50 33.09 -13.11
CA TRP A 209 -0.45 32.71 -14.17
C TRP A 209 0.07 31.51 -14.98
N LEU A 210 1.33 31.53 -15.40
CA LEU A 210 1.93 30.44 -16.17
C LEU A 210 1.92 29.12 -15.39
N ALA A 211 2.31 29.15 -14.12
CA ALA A 211 2.29 27.97 -13.24
C ALA A 211 0.87 27.40 -13.07
N ASN A 212 -0.14 28.27 -12.95
CA ASN A 212 -1.54 27.85 -12.86
C ASN A 212 -2.04 27.24 -14.18
N TRP A 213 -1.66 27.82 -15.32
CA TRP A 213 -2.00 27.28 -16.64
C TRP A 213 -1.36 25.90 -16.87
N GLU A 214 -0.08 25.73 -16.53
CA GLU A 214 0.62 24.44 -16.62
C GLU A 214 -0.05 23.37 -15.75
N THR A 215 -0.34 23.73 -14.50
CA THR A 215 -1.01 22.82 -13.55
C THR A 215 -2.39 22.42 -14.05
N ALA A 216 -3.15 23.36 -14.64
CA ALA A 216 -4.45 23.10 -15.22
C ALA A 216 -4.38 22.20 -16.47
N LEU A 217 -3.39 22.40 -17.34
CA LEU A 217 -3.16 21.57 -18.52
C LEU A 217 -2.75 20.14 -18.13
N LEU A 218 -1.82 19.97 -17.19
CA LEU A 218 -1.41 18.65 -16.68
C LEU A 218 -2.60 17.93 -16.04
N GLY A 219 -3.39 18.63 -15.22
CA GLY A 219 -4.61 18.05 -14.64
C GLY A 219 -5.65 17.65 -15.69
N ALA A 220 -5.76 18.38 -16.81
CA ALA A 220 -6.62 18.01 -17.93
C ALA A 220 -6.10 16.78 -18.69
N GLN A 221 -4.78 16.66 -18.86
CA GLN A 221 -4.14 15.50 -19.47
C GLN A 221 -4.32 14.23 -18.64
N GLU A 222 -4.23 14.31 -17.32
CA GLU A 222 -4.45 13.16 -16.41
C GLU A 222 -5.85 12.54 -16.56
N VAL A 223 -6.87 13.38 -16.80
CA VAL A 223 -8.25 12.91 -17.03
C VAL A 223 -8.58 12.67 -18.51
N ASN A 224 -7.58 12.72 -19.39
CA ASN A 224 -7.73 12.58 -20.84
C ASN A 224 -8.77 13.54 -21.47
N LEU A 225 -8.77 14.80 -21.04
CA LEU A 225 -9.71 15.79 -21.58
C LEU A 225 -9.45 15.99 -23.10
N PRO A 226 -10.49 15.94 -23.96
CA PRO A 226 -10.31 16.23 -25.37
C PRO A 226 -9.75 17.64 -25.58
N GLY A 227 -8.68 17.74 -26.39
CA GLY A 227 -8.03 19.02 -26.68
C GLY A 227 -6.90 19.44 -25.73
N SER A 228 -6.69 18.72 -24.61
CA SER A 228 -5.54 18.98 -23.72
C SER A 228 -4.29 18.18 -24.07
N SER A 229 -4.42 17.18 -24.94
CA SER A 229 -3.33 16.31 -25.39
C SER A 229 -2.81 16.76 -26.76
N GLY A 230 -1.49 16.72 -26.95
CA GLY A 230 -0.84 17.10 -28.20
C GLY A 230 -0.42 18.57 -28.26
N SER A 231 0.82 18.83 -28.65
CA SER A 231 1.44 20.15 -28.64
C SER A 231 0.80 21.14 -29.59
N GLN A 232 0.26 20.69 -30.72
CA GLN A 232 -0.50 21.56 -31.61
C GLN A 232 -1.72 22.16 -30.90
N LEU A 233 -2.47 21.34 -30.16
CA LEU A 233 -3.74 21.74 -29.56
C LEU A 233 -3.51 22.67 -28.37
N TRP A 234 -2.67 22.28 -27.41
CA TRP A 234 -2.43 23.15 -26.27
C TRP A 234 -1.61 24.40 -26.62
N TRP A 235 -0.79 24.37 -27.69
CA TRP A 235 -0.10 25.57 -28.18
C TRP A 235 -1.10 26.61 -28.67
N LEU A 236 -2.08 26.23 -29.50
CA LEU A 236 -3.11 27.16 -30.00
C LEU A 236 -3.88 27.83 -28.85
N GLN A 237 -4.20 27.06 -27.81
CA GLN A 237 -4.86 27.58 -26.61
C GLN A 237 -3.94 28.53 -25.83
N PHE A 238 -2.67 28.16 -25.64
CA PHE A 238 -1.68 29.00 -24.98
C PHE A 238 -1.47 30.33 -25.72
N GLU A 239 -1.28 30.26 -27.03
CA GLU A 239 -1.08 31.40 -27.91
C GLU A 239 -2.28 32.36 -27.84
N SER A 240 -3.49 31.82 -27.97
CA SER A 240 -4.73 32.58 -27.79
C SER A 240 -4.82 33.23 -26.41
N ALA A 241 -4.40 32.50 -25.37
CA ALA A 241 -4.41 32.98 -24.00
C ALA A 241 -3.51 34.20 -23.77
N VAL A 242 -2.29 34.21 -24.33
CA VAL A 242 -1.28 35.25 -24.03
C VAL A 242 -1.22 36.39 -25.05
N LYS A 243 -1.80 36.25 -26.24
CA LYS A 243 -1.80 37.31 -27.28
C LYS A 243 -2.28 38.65 -26.73
N GLY A 244 -3.45 38.67 -26.08
CA GLY A 244 -4.03 39.90 -25.51
C GLY A 244 -3.29 40.45 -24.28
N ALA A 245 -2.34 39.70 -23.72
CA ALA A 245 -1.43 40.18 -22.67
C ALA A 245 -0.17 40.90 -23.21
N GLY A 246 -0.07 41.09 -24.53
CA GLY A 246 1.04 41.79 -25.19
C GLY A 246 2.20 40.88 -25.59
N TYR A 247 1.98 39.57 -25.66
CA TYR A 247 3.00 38.58 -26.05
C TYR A 247 2.90 38.10 -27.50
N GLU A 248 2.08 38.74 -28.32
CA GLU A 248 1.84 38.37 -29.74
C GLU A 248 3.14 38.20 -30.54
N SER A 249 4.02 39.21 -30.55
CA SER A 249 5.30 39.14 -31.27
C SER A 249 6.23 38.02 -30.80
N TRP A 250 6.16 37.67 -29.51
CA TRP A 250 6.91 36.55 -28.97
C TRP A 250 6.32 35.22 -29.44
N CYS A 251 4.99 35.09 -29.43
CA CYS A 251 4.28 33.90 -29.92
C CYS A 251 4.60 33.62 -31.39
N GLU A 252 4.56 34.64 -32.25
CA GLU A 252 4.91 34.50 -33.67
C GLU A 252 6.35 34.01 -33.86
N SER A 253 7.31 34.66 -33.19
CA SER A 253 8.72 34.28 -33.25
C SER A 253 8.97 32.87 -32.71
N TYR A 254 8.26 32.49 -31.64
CA TYR A 254 8.35 31.18 -31.02
C TYR A 254 7.78 30.10 -31.94
N TYR A 255 6.63 30.35 -32.55
CA TYR A 255 6.00 29.44 -33.51
C TYR A 255 6.94 29.17 -34.69
N ILE A 256 7.47 30.22 -35.34
CA ILE A 256 8.41 30.09 -36.46
C ILE A 256 9.62 29.24 -36.08
N SER A 257 10.16 29.45 -34.88
CA SER A 257 11.36 28.73 -34.41
C SER A 257 11.09 27.28 -33.97
N ASN A 258 9.84 26.92 -33.70
CA ASN A 258 9.47 25.63 -33.10
C ASN A 258 8.38 24.89 -33.89
N GLN A 259 8.05 25.35 -35.09
CA GLN A 259 6.93 24.84 -35.89
C GLN A 259 7.02 23.33 -36.09
N GLU A 260 8.17 22.81 -36.54
CA GLU A 260 8.35 21.36 -36.74
C GLU A 260 8.14 20.57 -35.44
N ALA A 261 8.56 21.12 -34.30
CA ALA A 261 8.37 20.46 -33.01
C ALA A 261 6.90 20.51 -32.56
N ILE A 262 6.18 21.59 -32.84
CA ILE A 262 4.75 21.73 -32.55
C ILE A 262 3.95 20.77 -33.42
N ASP A 263 4.22 20.75 -34.72
CA ASP A 263 3.49 19.96 -35.72
C ASP A 263 3.72 18.45 -35.54
N ASN A 264 4.90 18.03 -35.07
CA ASN A 264 5.20 16.62 -34.84
C ASN A 264 5.00 16.14 -33.39
N ASP A 265 4.30 16.92 -32.55
CA ASP A 265 4.04 16.61 -31.14
C ASP A 265 5.30 16.37 -30.29
N LYS A 266 6.38 17.08 -30.61
CA LYS A 266 7.69 17.00 -29.93
C LYS A 266 7.95 18.18 -29.00
N LEU A 267 7.13 19.23 -29.06
CA LEU A 267 7.25 20.35 -28.14
C LEU A 267 6.77 19.90 -26.75
N THR A 268 7.66 19.97 -25.77
CA THR A 268 7.32 19.64 -24.38
C THR A 268 6.83 20.87 -23.64
N LEU A 269 5.86 20.67 -22.74
CA LEU A 269 5.37 21.72 -21.83
C LEU A 269 6.53 22.42 -21.11
N ARG A 270 7.45 21.63 -20.53
CA ARG A 270 8.65 22.14 -19.84
C ARG A 270 9.49 23.10 -20.68
N LYS A 271 9.64 22.84 -21.98
CA LYS A 271 10.41 23.72 -22.87
C LYS A 271 9.68 25.05 -23.05
N LEU A 272 8.39 25.02 -23.37
CA LEU A 272 7.55 26.22 -23.48
C LEU A 272 7.63 27.06 -22.20
N SER A 273 7.37 26.43 -21.05
CA SER A 273 7.39 27.04 -19.72
C SER A 273 8.67 27.82 -19.45
N LYS A 274 9.81 27.19 -19.72
CA LYS A 274 11.13 27.79 -19.51
C LYS A 274 11.35 28.98 -20.44
N ASP A 275 11.05 28.82 -21.73
CA ASP A 275 11.28 29.85 -22.74
C ASP A 275 10.39 31.07 -22.51
N PHE A 276 9.12 30.84 -22.12
CA PHE A 276 8.19 31.91 -21.79
C PHE A 276 8.54 32.60 -20.47
N SER A 277 8.94 31.85 -19.43
CA SER A 277 9.43 32.44 -18.18
C SER A 277 10.63 33.37 -18.43
N ASN A 278 11.58 32.95 -19.27
CA ASN A 278 12.71 33.79 -19.67
C ASN A 278 12.26 35.09 -20.36
N ARG A 279 11.20 35.03 -21.17
CA ARG A 279 10.61 36.23 -21.79
C ARG A 279 9.98 37.16 -20.74
N ILE A 280 9.21 36.62 -19.79
CA ILE A 280 8.60 37.40 -18.70
C ILE A 280 9.68 38.14 -17.90
N HIS A 281 10.80 37.47 -17.60
CA HIS A 281 11.94 38.09 -16.90
C HIS A 281 12.60 39.21 -17.72
N LYS A 282 12.78 39.04 -19.03
CA LYS A 282 13.31 40.11 -19.89
C LYS A 282 12.39 41.34 -19.90
N ASP A 283 11.08 41.14 -19.97
CA ASP A 283 10.10 42.23 -19.99
C ASP A 283 9.92 42.93 -18.63
N THR A 284 10.29 42.28 -17.52
CA THR A 284 10.30 42.90 -16.19
C THR A 284 11.56 43.73 -15.97
N ASN A 285 12.71 43.26 -16.46
CA ASN A 285 13.98 44.00 -16.37
C ASN A 285 14.07 45.21 -17.33
N ASN A 286 13.31 45.21 -18.42
CA ASN A 286 13.31 46.29 -19.42
C ASN A 286 12.31 47.43 -19.14
N ARG A 287 11.64 47.46 -17.99
CA ARG A 287 10.75 48.57 -17.62
C ARG A 287 11.57 49.69 -16.94
N PRO A 288 11.62 50.91 -17.50
CA PRO A 288 12.07 52.07 -16.74
C PRO A 288 11.08 52.33 -15.60
N GLY A 289 11.61 52.59 -14.40
CA GLY A 289 10.83 52.93 -13.20
C GLY A 289 10.12 54.27 -13.32
#